data_AF-A0A1A8CCV8-F1
#
_entry.id   AF-A0A1A8CCV8-F1
#
_cell.length_a   1.000
_cell.length_b   1.000
_cell.length_c   1.000
_cell.angle_alpha   90.00
_cell.angle_beta   90.00
_cell.angle_gamma   90.00
#
_symmetry.space_group_name_H-M   'P 1'
#
loop_
_entity.id
_entity.type
_entity.pdbx_description
1 polymer ?
#
loop_
_entity_poly.entity_id
_entity_poly.type
_entity_poly.pdbx_seq_one_letter_code
_entity_poly.pdbx_strand_id
1 'polypeptide(L)'
;RHHCRKCGFVVCNQCSKERELIENIHPTKEVRICKVCNEKVDDAENNQESNRHRGDSSGMHSSEDDDGEEEPLQVSSNWPGANNCTWS
;
A
#
# COMPACT_ATOMS: atom_id res chain seq x y z
N ARG A 1 4.84 -16.61 6.26
CA ARG A 1 5.05 -15.65 5.14
C ARG A 1 5.69 -14.40 5.72
N HIS A 2 6.79 -13.87 5.15
CA HIS A 2 7.51 -12.72 5.71
C HIS A 2 7.66 -11.64 4.63
N HIS A 3 7.70 -10.37 5.03
CA HIS A 3 7.90 -9.25 4.09
C HIS A 3 9.23 -8.58 4.40
N CYS A 4 9.95 -8.20 3.34
CA CYS A 4 11.05 -7.27 3.45
C CYS A 4 10.50 -5.85 3.62
N ARG A 5 10.94 -5.12 4.65
CA ARG A 5 10.49 -3.72 4.86
C ARG A 5 11.13 -2.73 3.90
N LYS A 6 12.28 -3.06 3.30
CA LYS A 6 12.98 -2.22 2.32
C LYS A 6 12.36 -2.29 0.92
N CYS A 7 12.00 -3.49 0.43
CA CYS A 7 11.48 -3.69 -0.93
C CYS A 7 10.04 -4.22 -1.02
N GLY A 8 9.39 -4.55 0.12
CA GLY A 8 8.00 -5.02 0.16
C GLY A 8 7.79 -6.48 -0.27
N PHE A 9 8.76 -7.12 -0.91
CA PHE A 9 8.61 -8.50 -1.38
C PHE A 9 8.39 -9.52 -0.26
N VAL A 10 7.68 -10.58 -0.62
CA VAL A 10 7.39 -11.70 0.26
C VAL A 10 8.46 -12.75 0.15
N VAL A 11 8.98 -13.17 1.28
CA VAL A 11 10.10 -14.09 1.40
C VAL A 11 9.85 -15.12 2.50
N CYS A 12 10.61 -16.21 2.48
CA CYS A 12 10.62 -17.17 3.58
C CYS A 12 11.41 -16.60 4.79
N ASN A 13 11.34 -17.29 5.93
CA ASN A 13 12.05 -16.84 7.14
C ASN A 13 13.58 -16.83 6.94
N GLN A 14 14.10 -17.83 6.22
CA GLN A 14 15.53 -18.01 5.98
C GLN A 14 16.12 -16.95 5.05
N CYS A 15 15.32 -16.42 4.12
CA CYS A 15 15.73 -15.36 3.19
C CYS A 15 15.64 -13.94 3.78
N SER A 16 15.24 -13.80 5.05
CA SER A 16 15.04 -12.50 5.70
C SER A 16 15.46 -12.50 7.17
N LYS A 17 16.58 -13.15 7.48
CA LYS A 17 17.07 -13.21 8.86
C LYS A 17 17.68 -11.88 9.30
N GLU A 18 18.16 -11.12 8.33
CA GLU A 18 18.88 -9.87 8.51
C GLU A 18 17.93 -8.73 8.91
N ARG A 19 18.50 -7.77 9.63
CA ARG A 19 17.82 -6.56 10.09
C ARG A 19 18.74 -5.36 9.85
N GLU A 20 18.15 -4.25 9.47
CA GLU A 20 18.87 -3.01 9.14
C GLU A 20 18.08 -1.83 9.70
N LEU A 21 18.79 -0.79 10.13
CA LEU A 21 18.20 0.49 10.49
C LEU A 21 17.83 1.23 9.20
N ILE A 22 16.54 1.50 9.00
CA ILE A 22 16.08 2.30 7.85
C ILE A 22 15.55 3.60 8.42
N GLU A 23 16.36 4.66 8.35
CA GLU A 23 16.08 5.96 8.97
C GLU A 23 14.70 6.50 8.59
N ASN A 24 14.31 6.35 7.32
CA ASN A 24 13.03 6.80 6.77
C ASN A 24 11.82 5.94 7.19
N ILE A 25 12.04 4.81 7.87
CA ILE A 25 10.97 3.92 8.37
C ILE A 25 10.94 3.92 9.90
N HIS A 26 12.08 3.67 10.54
CA HIS A 26 12.24 3.72 11.99
C HIS A 26 13.64 4.25 12.34
N PRO A 27 13.74 5.40 13.04
CA PRO A 27 15.02 6.04 13.33
C PRO A 27 15.85 5.31 14.40
N THR A 28 15.25 4.38 15.14
CA THR A 28 15.89 3.77 16.33
C THR A 28 15.84 2.24 16.34
N LYS A 29 15.11 1.63 15.41
CA LYS A 29 14.82 0.20 15.46
C LYS A 29 15.14 -0.46 14.13
N GLU A 30 15.93 -1.52 14.21
CA GLU A 30 16.25 -2.34 13.05
C GLU A 30 15.01 -3.12 12.59
N VAL A 31 14.74 -3.02 11.29
CA VAL A 31 13.60 -3.67 10.64
C VAL A 31 14.05 -4.84 9.80
N ARG A 32 13.17 -5.83 9.65
CA ARG A 32 13.47 -7.04 8.89
C ARG A 32 13.62 -6.72 7.39
N ILE A 33 14.70 -7.20 6.80
CA ILE A 33 14.97 -7.09 5.37
C ILE A 33 15.26 -8.46 4.76
N CYS A 34 15.19 -8.58 3.44
CA CYS A 34 15.64 -9.79 2.74
C CYS A 34 17.16 -9.74 2.50
N LYS A 35 17.77 -10.92 2.31
CA LYS A 35 19.20 -11.05 2.02
C LYS A 35 19.67 -10.16 0.86
N VAL A 36 18.87 -10.08 -0.22
CA VAL A 36 19.15 -9.23 -1.38
C VAL A 36 19.22 -7.74 -1.03
N CYS A 37 18.37 -7.29 -0.11
CA CYS A 37 18.39 -5.90 0.36
C CYS A 37 19.56 -5.61 1.31
N ASN A 38 19.99 -6.62 2.07
CA ASN A 38 21.15 -6.55 2.95
C ASN A 38 22.48 -6.46 2.17
N GLU A 39 22.54 -7.06 0.99
CA GLU A 39 23.72 -7.01 0.10
C GLU A 39 23.80 -5.72 -0.73
N LYS A 40 22.72 -4.93 -0.80
CA LYS A 40 22.61 -3.69 -1.61
C LYS A 40 22.74 -2.41 -0.79
N VAL A 41 23.24 -2.48 0.44
CA VAL A 41 23.24 -1.34 1.37
C VAL A 41 24.23 -0.25 0.92
N ASP A 42 25.27 -0.60 0.16
CA ASP A 42 26.32 0.34 -0.24
C ASP A 42 25.92 1.39 -1.30
N ASP A 43 24.79 1.24 -2.00
CA ASP A 43 24.43 2.11 -3.14
C ASP A 43 23.22 3.04 -2.91
N ALA A 44 22.60 3.03 -1.72
CA ALA A 44 21.20 3.45 -1.57
C ALA A 44 20.93 4.77 -0.80
N GLU A 45 21.92 5.65 -0.60
CA GLU A 45 21.68 6.98 0.01
C GLU A 45 20.87 7.95 -0.89
N ASN A 46 20.53 7.61 -2.14
CA ASN A 46 19.95 8.58 -3.08
C ASN A 46 18.91 8.02 -4.06
N ASN A 47 17.78 7.48 -3.58
CA ASN A 47 16.60 7.37 -4.43
C ASN A 47 15.27 7.24 -3.65
N GLN A 48 14.78 8.35 -3.11
CA GLN A 48 13.38 8.44 -2.68
C GLN A 48 12.68 9.60 -3.40
N GLU A 49 12.37 9.40 -4.68
CA GLU A 49 11.23 10.06 -5.29
C GLU A 49 10.49 9.08 -6.21
N SER A 50 9.66 8.21 -5.63
CA SER A 50 8.56 7.63 -6.40
C SER A 50 7.39 8.61 -6.32
N ASN A 51 7.43 9.55 -7.25
CA ASN A 51 6.36 10.48 -7.57
C ASN A 51 5.02 9.71 -7.66
N ARG A 52 4.21 9.83 -6.59
CA ARG A 52 2.85 9.31 -6.53
C ARG A 52 1.98 10.17 -7.42
N HIS A 53 2.05 9.94 -8.72
CA HIS A 53 1.03 10.42 -9.64
C HIS A 53 -0.29 9.75 -9.27
N ARG A 54 -1.11 10.47 -8.49
CA ARG A 54 -2.53 10.19 -8.37
C ARG A 54 -3.09 10.18 -9.78
N GLY A 55 -3.50 9.01 -10.27
CA GLY A 55 -4.15 8.86 -11.56
C GLY A 55 -5.38 9.73 -11.60
N ASP A 56 -5.30 10.81 -12.38
CA ASP A 56 -6.42 11.60 -12.84
C ASP A 56 -7.34 10.68 -13.64
N SER A 57 -8.45 10.26 -13.03
CA SER A 57 -9.50 9.54 -13.75
C SER A 57 -10.50 10.58 -14.23
N SER A 58 -10.31 10.98 -15.48
CA SER A 58 -11.21 11.87 -16.21
C SER A 58 -12.61 11.26 -16.22
N GLY A 59 -13.60 12.07 -15.81
CA GLY A 59 -14.99 11.68 -15.74
C GLY A 59 -15.52 11.15 -17.07
N MET A 60 -16.08 9.95 -17.02
CA MET A 60 -16.87 9.39 -18.12
C MET A 60 -18.32 9.88 -17.93
N HIS A 61 -18.72 10.84 -18.75
CA HIS A 61 -20.12 11.04 -19.07
C HIS A 61 -20.58 9.85 -19.93
N SER A 62 -21.70 9.24 -19.58
CA SER A 62 -22.47 8.43 -20.52
C SER A 62 -23.89 8.96 -20.43
N SER A 63 -24.21 9.81 -21.39
CA SER A 63 -25.58 10.09 -21.80
C SER A 63 -26.06 8.94 -22.67
N GLU A 64 -27.23 8.38 -22.36
CA GLU A 64 -28.23 7.95 -23.34
C GLU A 64 -29.46 7.47 -22.57
N ASP A 65 -30.60 8.08 -22.89
CA ASP A 65 -31.90 8.01 -22.25
C ASP A 65 -32.61 6.65 -22.48
N ASP A 66 -33.23 6.09 -21.44
CA ASP A 66 -34.30 5.10 -21.54
C ASP A 66 -35.30 5.33 -20.40
N ASP A 67 -36.55 5.57 -20.78
CA ASP A 67 -37.69 5.96 -19.96
C ASP A 67 -38.26 4.73 -19.24
N GLY A 68 -38.08 4.67 -17.92
CA GLY A 68 -38.56 3.59 -17.07
C GLY A 68 -38.79 4.09 -15.66
N GLU A 69 -40.07 4.26 -15.33
CA GLU A 69 -40.69 4.52 -14.03
C GLU A 69 -39.88 4.22 -12.76
N GLU A 70 -39.92 5.23 -11.89
CA GLU A 70 -39.43 5.33 -10.51
C GLU A 70 -39.61 4.10 -9.61
N GLU A 71 -38.53 3.62 -9.00
CA GLU A 71 -38.53 3.07 -7.64
C GLU A 71 -37.15 3.38 -7.01
N PRO A 72 -37.06 4.15 -5.91
CA PRO A 72 -35.80 4.48 -5.29
C PRO A 72 -35.26 3.25 -4.54
N LEU A 73 -34.37 2.48 -5.18
CA LEU A 73 -33.55 1.52 -4.46
C LEU A 73 -32.69 2.31 -3.46
N GLN A 74 -33.13 2.27 -2.21
CA GLN A 74 -32.43 2.87 -1.09
C GLN A 74 -31.07 2.20 -1.01
N VAL A 75 -30.05 2.91 -1.50
CA VAL A 75 -28.65 2.62 -1.20
C VAL A 75 -28.48 2.82 0.30
N SER A 76 -28.85 1.79 1.04
CA SER A 76 -28.44 1.65 2.41
C SER A 76 -26.93 1.53 2.33
N SER A 77 -26.25 2.60 2.73
CA SER A 77 -24.81 2.73 2.91
C SER A 77 -24.31 1.81 4.03
N ASN A 78 -24.72 0.55 4.00
CA ASN A 78 -24.39 -0.46 4.97
C ASN A 78 -23.27 -1.32 4.38
N TRP A 79 -22.13 -0.69 4.09
CA TRP A 79 -20.88 -1.43 3.96
C TRP A 79 -20.58 -2.02 5.34
N PRO A 80 -20.58 -3.35 5.52
CA PRO A 80 -20.54 -3.98 6.84
C PRO A 80 -19.14 -3.94 7.48
N GLY A 81 -18.38 -2.86 7.30
CA GLY A 81 -17.03 -2.72 7.84
C GLY A 81 -16.53 -1.28 8.03
N ALA A 82 -17.38 -0.26 7.87
CA ALA A 82 -16.95 1.14 7.99
C ALA A 82 -16.90 1.68 9.43
N ASN A 83 -17.25 0.88 10.44
CA ASN A 83 -17.46 1.36 11.81
C ASN A 83 -16.70 0.56 12.88
N ASN A 84 -15.38 0.42 12.77
CA ASN A 84 -14.46 0.27 13.91
C ASN A 84 -12.98 0.11 13.49
N CYS A 85 -12.45 1.05 12.72
CA CYS A 85 -10.99 1.16 12.62
C CYS A 85 -10.44 2.01 13.77
N THR A 86 -10.46 1.48 14.99
CA THR A 86 -9.68 2.03 16.09
C THR A 86 -8.25 1.56 15.92
N TRP A 87 -7.36 2.41 15.39
CA TRP A 87 -5.92 2.14 15.45
C TRP A 87 -5.48 2.26 16.92
N SER A 88 -5.05 1.13 17.51
CA SER A 88 -4.30 1.09 18.78
C SER A 88 -2.81 0.96 18.50
#